data_AF-A0A256ZFP3-F1
#
_entry.id   AF-A0A256ZFP3-F1
#
_cell.length_a   1.000
_cell.length_b   1.000
_cell.length_c   1.000
_cell.angle_alpha   90.00
_cell.angle_beta   90.00
_cell.angle_gamma   90.00
#
_symmetry.space_group_name_H-M   'P 1'
#
loop_
_entity.id
_entity.type
_entity.pdbx_description
1 polymer ?
#
loop_
_entity_poly.entity_id
_entity_poly.type
_entity_poly.pdbx_seq_one_letter_code
_entity_poly.pdbx_strand_id
1 'polypeptide(L)'
;MTYSIVALDKRRKLLGVAVISGSLAVGSRVPWAKAGIGAVATQAHTNPALGPLILEYLSQGLKAREALEKALACCRFLRKRSIP
;
A
#
# COMPACT_ATOMS: atom_id res chain seq x y z
N MET A 1 15.37 9.13 4.91
CA MET A 1 14.93 9.53 3.56
C MET A 1 14.36 8.31 2.84
N THR A 2 13.19 8.43 2.18
CA THR A 2 12.55 7.33 1.43
C THR A 2 11.87 7.89 0.18
N TYR A 3 12.10 7.25 -0.97
CA TYR A 3 11.41 7.54 -2.23
C TYR A 3 10.77 6.26 -2.76
N SER A 4 9.61 6.37 -3.39
CA SER A 4 8.92 5.22 -4.00
C SER A 4 8.21 5.63 -5.29
N ILE A 5 8.05 4.67 -6.19
CA ILE A 5 7.38 4.84 -7.48
C ILE A 5 6.48 3.64 -7.77
N VAL A 6 5.31 3.92 -8.34
CA VAL A 6 4.40 2.93 -8.91
C VAL A 6 4.28 3.20 -10.40
N ALA A 7 4.42 2.16 -11.23
CA ALA A 7 4.42 2.28 -12.69
C ALA A 7 3.52 1.22 -13.33
N LEU A 8 2.74 1.63 -14.32
CA LEU A 8 1.85 0.77 -15.12
C LEU A 8 2.28 0.80 -16.60
N ASP A 9 2.67 -0.35 -17.13
CA ASP A 9 2.76 -0.56 -18.58
C ASP A 9 1.40 -1.05 -19.08
N LYS A 10 0.61 -0.14 -19.67
CA LYS A 10 -0.73 -0.45 -20.20
C LYS A 10 -0.70 -1.45 -21.36
N ARG A 11 0.35 -1.44 -22.19
CA ARG A 11 0.43 -2.31 -23.37
C ARG A 11 0.68 -3.76 -22.94
N ARG A 12 1.59 -3.97 -21.98
CA ARG A 12 1.93 -5.30 -21.46
C ARG A 12 1.08 -5.73 -20.26
N LYS A 13 0.21 -4.85 -19.76
CA LYS A 13 -0.59 -5.05 -18.54
C LYS A 13 0.29 -5.40 -17.32
N LEU A 14 1.47 -4.78 -17.23
CA LEU A 14 2.40 -4.97 -16.12
C LEU A 14 2.31 -3.80 -15.14
N LEU A 15 2.32 -4.11 -13.85
CA LEU A 15 2.30 -3.13 -12.77
C LEU A 15 3.48 -3.42 -11.83
N GLY A 16 4.23 -2.38 -11.50
CA GLY A 16 5.40 -2.49 -10.63
C GLY A 16 5.40 -1.41 -9.56
N VAL A 17 6.08 -1.72 -8.45
CA VAL A 17 6.38 -0.78 -7.38
C VAL A 17 7.84 -0.93 -6.98
N ALA A 18 8.52 0.19 -6.77
CA ALA A 18 9.90 0.24 -6.29
C ALA A 18 10.04 1.25 -5.16
N VAL A 19 10.99 0.98 -4.26
CA VAL A 19 11.30 1.85 -3.11
C VAL A 19 12.81 1.91 -2.91
N ILE A 20 13.31 3.09 -2.55
CA ILE A 20 14.65 3.30 -2.04
C ILE A 20 14.55 4.03 -0.70
N SER A 21 15.31 3.58 0.29
CA SER A 21 15.30 4.16 1.64
C SER A 21 16.64 3.99 2.33
N GLY A 22 16.96 4.90 3.25
CA GLY A 22 18.04 4.70 4.23
C GLY A 22 17.66 3.79 5.40
N SER A 23 16.40 3.34 5.50
CA SER A 23 15.93 2.43 6.54
C SER A 23 16.15 0.96 6.14
N LEU A 24 16.60 0.14 7.09
CA LEU A 24 16.80 -1.30 6.88
C LEU A 24 15.48 -2.01 6.54
N ALA A 25 15.59 -2.99 5.64
CA ALA A 25 14.51 -3.91 5.27
C ALA A 25 13.22 -3.24 4.76
N VAL A 26 13.31 -2.07 4.13
CA VAL A 26 12.15 -1.31 3.62
C VAL A 26 11.27 -2.13 2.64
N GLY A 27 11.89 -3.05 1.89
CA GLY A 27 11.21 -3.93 0.94
C GLY A 27 10.15 -4.84 1.55
N SER A 28 10.21 -5.11 2.86
CA SER A 28 9.22 -5.96 3.56
C SER A 28 7.96 -5.21 4.00
N ARG A 29 7.97 -3.87 3.98
CA ARG A 29 6.92 -3.04 4.60
C ARG A 29 6.28 -2.03 3.66
N VAL A 30 7.04 -1.54 2.69
CA VAL A 30 6.61 -0.42 1.83
C VAL A 30 6.01 -0.87 0.50
N PRO A 31 6.70 -1.67 -0.34
CA PRO A 31 6.20 -2.04 -1.65
C PRO A 31 5.27 -3.25 -1.56
N TRP A 32 4.04 -3.09 -2.04
CA TRP A 32 3.05 -4.16 -2.14
C TRP A 32 2.53 -4.22 -3.56
N ALA A 33 2.41 -5.41 -4.13
CA ALA A 33 1.82 -5.62 -5.44
C ALA A 33 1.06 -6.95 -5.50
N LYS A 34 -0.06 -6.95 -6.21
CA LYS A 34 -0.85 -8.15 -6.52
C LYS A 34 -1.25 -8.12 -7.99
N ALA A 35 -0.85 -9.13 -8.74
CA ALA A 35 -1.08 -9.22 -10.17
C ALA A 35 -2.59 -9.12 -10.48
N GLY A 36 -2.92 -8.33 -11.51
CA GLY A 36 -4.32 -8.07 -11.91
C GLY A 36 -5.12 -7.17 -10.96
N ILE A 37 -4.59 -6.83 -9.78
CA ILE A 37 -5.30 -6.03 -8.77
C ILE A 37 -4.71 -4.64 -8.64
N GLY A 38 -3.42 -4.52 -8.30
CA GLY A 38 -2.85 -3.22 -7.95
C GLY A 38 -1.46 -3.28 -7.33
N ALA A 39 -0.91 -2.08 -7.10
CA ALA A 39 0.36 -1.87 -6.43
C ALA A 39 0.24 -0.65 -5.51
N VAL A 40 0.86 -0.74 -4.35
CA VAL A 40 0.73 0.21 -3.24
C VAL A 40 2.10 0.43 -2.63
N ALA A 41 2.45 1.69 -2.39
CA ALA A 41 3.63 2.07 -1.62
C ALA A 41 3.17 2.80 -0.35
N THR A 42 3.35 2.17 0.82
CA THR A 42 3.00 2.79 2.11
C THR A 42 4.24 3.34 2.80
N GLN A 43 4.34 4.67 2.96
CA GLN A 43 5.53 5.37 3.49
C GLN A 43 5.21 6.20 4.75
N ALA A 44 6.25 6.74 5.41
CA ALA A 44 6.25 7.42 6.73
C ALA A 44 6.32 6.47 7.96
N HIS A 45 5.58 6.73 9.04
CA HIS A 45 5.39 5.76 10.14
C HIS A 45 4.60 4.57 9.59
N THR A 46 5.29 3.66 8.92
CA THR A 46 4.70 2.60 8.13
C THR A 46 3.96 1.63 9.04
N ASN A 47 2.63 1.59 8.92
CA ASN A 47 1.84 0.44 9.34
C ASN A 47 1.83 -0.58 8.18
N PRO A 48 2.56 -1.72 8.28
CA PRO A 48 2.64 -2.69 7.19
C PRO A 48 1.29 -3.30 6.81
N ALA A 49 0.29 -3.26 7.71
CA ALA A 49 -1.06 -3.77 7.43
C ALA A 49 -1.82 -2.95 6.38
N LEU A 50 -1.45 -1.69 6.13
CA LEU A 50 -2.14 -0.84 5.17
C LEU A 50 -1.99 -1.32 3.73
N GLY A 51 -0.82 -1.83 3.35
CA GLY A 51 -0.56 -2.30 1.99
C GLY A 51 -1.49 -3.44 1.56
N PRO A 52 -1.50 -4.57 2.30
CA PRO A 52 -2.42 -5.67 2.05
C PRO A 52 -3.89 -5.24 2.12
N LEU A 53 -4.27 -4.39 3.08
CA LEU A 53 -5.65 -3.94 3.23
C LEU A 53 -6.13 -3.10 2.04
N ILE A 54 -5.28 -2.21 1.52
CA ILE A 54 -5.61 -1.42 0.32
C ILE A 54 -5.73 -2.35 -0.89
N LEU A 55 -4.83 -3.32 -1.05
CA LEU A 55 -4.92 -4.31 -2.14
C LEU A 55 -6.20 -5.15 -2.07
N GLU A 56 -6.65 -5.50 -0.87
CA GLU A 56 -7.91 -6.21 -0.65
C GLU A 56 -9.12 -5.39 -1.12
N TYR A 57 -9.18 -4.11 -0.77
CA TYR A 57 -10.22 -3.20 -1.26
C TYR A 57 -10.15 -2.99 -2.77
N LEU A 58 -8.95 -2.90 -3.35
CA LEU A 58 -8.79 -2.85 -4.81
C LEU A 58 -9.33 -4.12 -5.47
N SER A 59 -9.13 -5.30 -4.89
CA SER A 59 -9.71 -6.54 -5.43
C SER A 59 -11.22 -6.63 -5.32
N GLN A 60 -11.84 -5.85 -4.43
CA GLN A 60 -13.30 -5.68 -4.35
C GLN A 60 -13.84 -4.68 -5.39
N GLY A 61 -12.98 -4.13 -6.25
CA GLY A 61 -13.36 -3.21 -7.32
C GLY A 61 -13.45 -1.74 -6.89
N LEU A 62 -13.02 -1.39 -5.68
CA LEU A 62 -12.95 0.01 -5.25
C LEU A 62 -11.90 0.75 -6.08
N LYS A 63 -12.14 2.04 -6.32
CA LYS A 63 -11.13 2.91 -6.93
C LYS A 63 -9.98 3.12 -5.94
N ALA A 64 -8.78 3.38 -6.45
CA ALA A 64 -7.58 3.54 -5.63
C ALA A 64 -7.73 4.58 -4.49
N ARG A 65 -8.41 5.70 -4.77
CA ARG A 65 -8.67 6.73 -3.77
C ARG A 65 -9.62 6.25 -2.66
N GLU A 66 -10.70 5.58 -3.04
CA GLU A 66 -11.68 5.03 -2.10
C GLU A 66 -11.05 3.93 -1.22
N ALA A 67 -10.28 3.04 -1.82
CA ALA A 67 -9.54 1.99 -1.11
C ALA A 67 -8.56 2.59 -0.08
N LEU A 68 -7.83 3.66 -0.46
CA LEU A 68 -6.92 4.37 0.44
C LEU A 68 -7.69 5.03 1.60
N GLU A 69 -8.72 5.81 1.31
CA GLU A 69 -9.52 6.52 2.32
C GLU A 69 -10.16 5.54 3.31
N LYS A 70 -10.71 4.42 2.81
CA LYS A 70 -11.30 3.35 3.63
C LYS A 70 -10.24 2.67 4.52
N ALA A 71 -9.06 2.37 3.99
CA ALA A 71 -7.97 1.78 4.78
C ALA A 71 -7.47 2.73 5.87
N LEU A 72 -7.34 4.03 5.58
CA LEU A 72 -6.94 5.04 6.56
C LEU A 72 -8.00 5.25 7.64
N ALA A 73 -9.29 5.23 7.28
CA ALA A 73 -10.39 5.31 8.24
C ALA A 73 -10.38 4.10 9.20
N CYS A 74 -10.20 2.90 8.68
CA CYS A 74 -10.05 1.67 9.47
C CYS A 74 -8.83 1.76 10.42
N CYS A 75 -7.69 2.22 9.92
CA CYS A 75 -6.47 2.34 10.72
C CYS A 75 -6.58 3.40 11.84
N ARG A 76 -7.30 4.51 11.61
CA ARG A 76 -7.62 5.49 12.67
C ARG A 76 -8.48 4.88 13.77
N PHE A 77 -9.40 3.98 13.41
CA PHE A 77 -10.23 3.27 14.36
C PHE A 77 -9.43 2.27 15.20
N LEU A 78 -8.51 1.52 14.57
CA LEU A 78 -7.61 0.61 15.27
C LEU A 78 -6.67 1.33 16.25
N ARG A 79 -6.19 2.54 15.91
CA ARG A 79 -5.35 3.34 16.82
C ARG A 79 -6.09 3.88 18.04
N LYS A 80 -7.43 3.97 17.99
CA LYS A 80 -8.29 4.35 19.14
C LYS A 80 -8.66 3.14 20.00
N ARG A 81 -8.46 1.93 19.49
CA ARG A 81 -8.64 0.66 20.20
C ARG A 81 -7.28 0.00 20.41
N SER A 82 -6.31 0.74 20.96
CA SER A 82 -5.15 0.10 21.58
C SER A 82 -5.68 -0.79 22.69
N ILE A 83 -5.83 -2.08 22.38
CA ILE A 83 -5.97 -3.18 23.34
C ILE A 83 -4.73 -3.11 24.24
N PRO A 84 -4.87 -3.28 25.58
CA PRO A 84 -3.80 -3.08 26.56
C PRO A 84 -2.49 -3.81 26.23
#